data_AF-A0A937E208-F1
#
_entry.id   AF-A0A937E208-F1
#
_cell.length_a   1.000
_cell.length_b   1.000
_cell.length_c   1.000
_cell.angle_alpha   90.00
_cell.angle_beta   90.00
_cell.angle_gamma   90.00
#
_symmetry.space_group_name_H-M   'P 1'
#
loop_
_entity.id
_entity.type
_entity.pdbx_description
1 polymer ?
#
loop_
_entity_poly.entity_id
_entity_poly.type
_entity_poly.pdbx_seq_one_letter_code
_entity_poly.pdbx_strand_id
1 'polypeptide(L)'
;MKKTLMAVAAWLVLAAPGAAQDASVGEIVDRYRDWRGGPAFEALEAVRLEGRVTASGLEGTLVMLAEADGDLRREQDLGVVRSASARHGADGWVLTNSGQIEALSPHDAEDLRRDALLRFEGVLDDPSRLSRRPDVVIEGRTLAVIDIDFGPDVDVHELWIDLRTGELYGLRTVRDRRESRVTFDDWRFVDGVRMPFRERNVGELGEPGEVRWSTVELNPVVPTSAWAPPAVTAAHRMAVEGASNSGPISFDLYAGTRIYIPARVNGTQTEVLLDSGAEMTVLDLGFAQTLGLALEGEVAAVGTGGVGEARFARGVTLDLGGITFVDRTVAVIDLAAIGQALGRPLPVILGKDAFNALVVDIDFPARSLTFHEPSGYAPPEGTTELTLVSSGAIRGVAVSIEGRPPVLVDFDTGNGGALILYPAYAEAEGLLEGRPATTVMSGAVGGVRESGLATIQTLTLGGFEIRDVPTVFPPAGPSAVDADRTAGNIGMGILGRFRLVTDFAHDRLWLSATPEALAAPFAKDRLGLGVRLDAGMIVVTRVAPGSPAEAAGLTTESRIVAVDGDPAAGMDAAKLRTMLTSPAGREVVLTQEDGRTVTLVARDFY
;
A
#
# COMPACT_ATOMS: atom_id res chain seq x y z
N MET A 1 -23.28 -6.23 -12.24
CA MET A 1 -22.81 -7.62 -11.96
C MET A 1 -22.73 -8.42 -13.26
N LYS A 2 -21.69 -8.21 -14.07
CA LYS A 2 -21.18 -9.24 -15.00
C LYS A 2 -19.94 -9.79 -14.30
N LYS A 3 -20.06 -10.97 -13.71
CA LYS A 3 -18.88 -11.74 -13.27
C LYS A 3 -18.20 -12.20 -14.54
N THR A 4 -17.28 -11.40 -15.06
CA THR A 4 -16.26 -11.92 -15.96
C THR A 4 -15.45 -12.84 -15.06
N LEU A 5 -15.67 -14.16 -15.18
CA LEU A 5 -14.65 -15.11 -14.76
C LEU A 5 -13.42 -14.76 -15.61
N MET A 6 -12.52 -13.93 -15.07
CA MET A 6 -11.13 -14.00 -15.49
C MET A 6 -10.71 -15.42 -15.13
N ALA A 7 -10.64 -16.28 -16.14
CA ALA A 7 -9.92 -17.52 -16.03
C ALA A 7 -8.49 -17.12 -15.72
N VAL A 8 -8.14 -17.12 -14.43
CA VAL A 8 -6.75 -17.28 -14.03
C VAL A 8 -6.31 -18.51 -14.80
N ALA A 9 -5.44 -18.34 -15.78
CA ALA A 9 -4.71 -19.45 -16.34
C ALA A 9 -3.81 -19.95 -15.21
N ALA A 10 -4.40 -20.72 -14.30
CA ALA A 10 -3.70 -21.49 -13.31
C ALA A 10 -2.93 -22.51 -14.13
N TRP A 11 -1.70 -22.18 -14.47
CA TRP A 11 -0.71 -23.13 -14.92
C TRP A 11 -0.74 -24.26 -13.89
N LEU A 12 -1.23 -25.42 -14.28
CA LEU A 12 -1.26 -26.60 -13.42
C LEU A 12 0.19 -27.04 -13.22
N VAL A 13 0.82 -26.47 -12.20
CA VAL A 13 2.16 -26.87 -11.76
C VAL A 13 1.97 -28.19 -11.02
N LEU A 14 2.33 -29.28 -11.67
CA LEU A 14 2.34 -30.59 -11.06
C LEU A 14 3.78 -30.93 -10.69
N ALA A 15 3.96 -31.52 -9.51
CA ALA A 15 5.23 -32.15 -9.17
C ALA A 15 5.52 -33.22 -10.23
N ALA A 16 6.72 -33.20 -10.80
CA ALA A 16 7.12 -34.23 -11.74
C ALA A 16 7.11 -35.60 -11.02
N PRO A 17 6.48 -36.64 -11.61
CA PRO A 17 6.61 -37.99 -11.07
C PRO A 17 8.10 -38.36 -11.03
N GLY A 18 8.56 -38.87 -9.89
CA GLY A 18 9.98 -39.14 -9.62
C GLY A 18 10.63 -40.01 -10.68
N ALA A 19 11.20 -39.35 -11.70
CA ALA A 19 12.13 -39.91 -12.64
C ALA A 19 13.43 -39.15 -12.42
N ALA A 20 14.46 -39.85 -11.95
CA ALA A 20 15.78 -39.30 -11.72
C ALA A 20 16.32 -38.70 -13.02
N GLN A 21 16.30 -37.38 -13.13
CA GLN A 21 17.26 -36.65 -13.95
C GLN A 21 18.32 -36.12 -13.00
N ASP A 22 19.41 -36.87 -12.89
CA ASP A 22 20.58 -36.67 -12.02
C ASP A 22 21.43 -35.42 -12.37
N ALA A 23 20.93 -34.54 -13.24
CA ALA A 23 21.67 -33.34 -13.63
C ALA A 23 21.91 -32.43 -12.42
N SER A 24 23.17 -32.18 -12.14
CA SER A 24 23.60 -31.20 -11.16
C SER A 24 23.21 -29.79 -11.59
N VAL A 25 23.15 -28.84 -10.64
CA VAL A 25 22.91 -27.42 -10.94
C VAL A 25 23.90 -26.91 -11.99
N GLY A 26 25.19 -27.28 -11.85
CA GLY A 26 26.23 -26.90 -12.82
C GLY A 26 25.94 -27.40 -14.24
N GLU A 27 25.58 -28.66 -14.41
CA GLU A 27 25.26 -29.21 -15.75
C GLU A 27 24.01 -28.57 -16.38
N ILE A 28 23.05 -28.14 -15.58
CA ILE A 28 21.86 -27.43 -16.05
C ILE A 28 22.24 -26.01 -16.49
N VAL A 29 23.04 -25.31 -15.67
CA VAL A 29 23.52 -23.95 -15.94
C VAL A 29 24.43 -23.90 -17.17
N ASP A 30 25.36 -24.84 -17.31
CA ASP A 30 26.26 -24.91 -18.47
C ASP A 30 25.47 -25.14 -19.76
N ARG A 31 24.49 -26.04 -19.72
CA ARG A 31 23.56 -26.27 -20.84
C ARG A 31 22.75 -25.02 -21.17
N TYR A 32 22.29 -24.30 -20.15
CA TYR A 32 21.60 -23.02 -20.34
C TYR A 32 22.51 -21.99 -21.00
N ARG A 33 23.76 -21.82 -20.55
CA ARG A 33 24.74 -20.89 -21.16
C ARG A 33 25.01 -21.23 -22.62
N ASP A 34 25.28 -22.50 -22.92
CA ASP A 34 25.47 -22.98 -24.29
C ASP A 34 24.25 -22.69 -25.17
N TRP A 35 23.05 -22.92 -24.63
CA TRP A 35 21.80 -22.59 -25.31
C TRP A 35 21.60 -21.07 -25.45
N ARG A 36 22.00 -20.25 -24.49
CA ARG A 36 21.81 -18.80 -24.52
C ARG A 36 22.72 -18.09 -25.53
N GLY A 37 23.88 -18.67 -25.85
CA GLY A 37 24.84 -18.12 -26.82
C GLY A 37 26.31 -18.38 -26.48
N GLY A 38 26.59 -19.10 -25.39
CA GLY A 38 27.94 -19.40 -24.93
C GLY A 38 28.76 -18.12 -24.69
N PRO A 39 29.98 -18.01 -25.24
CA PRO A 39 30.85 -16.85 -25.01
C PRO A 39 30.25 -15.49 -25.40
N ALA A 40 29.35 -15.44 -26.40
CA ALA A 40 28.69 -14.20 -26.78
C ALA A 40 27.74 -13.70 -25.68
N PHE A 41 27.07 -14.62 -24.99
CA PHE A 41 26.20 -14.31 -23.85
C PHE A 41 27.01 -13.91 -22.62
N GLU A 42 28.12 -14.61 -22.36
CA GLU A 42 29.03 -14.28 -21.24
C GLU A 42 29.71 -12.92 -21.39
N ALA A 43 29.83 -12.40 -22.62
CA ALA A 43 30.38 -11.09 -22.94
C ALA A 43 29.32 -9.97 -23.01
N LEU A 44 28.08 -10.25 -22.60
CA LEU A 44 27.00 -9.28 -22.61
C LEU A 44 27.10 -8.34 -21.39
N GLU A 45 27.31 -7.05 -21.64
CA GLU A 45 27.53 -6.03 -20.61
C GLU A 45 26.34 -5.07 -20.48
N ALA A 46 25.62 -4.80 -21.58
CA ALA A 46 24.46 -3.91 -21.57
C ALA A 46 23.39 -4.36 -22.58
N VAL A 47 22.12 -4.02 -22.31
CA VAL A 47 21.01 -4.23 -23.25
C VAL A 47 20.08 -3.03 -23.27
N ARG A 48 19.64 -2.64 -24.47
CA ARG A 48 18.52 -1.71 -24.66
C ARG A 48 17.39 -2.42 -25.39
N LEU A 49 16.21 -2.44 -24.79
CA LEU A 49 15.02 -3.05 -25.34
C LEU A 49 13.91 -2.01 -25.50
N GLU A 50 13.21 -2.06 -26.63
CA GLU A 50 12.05 -1.20 -26.91
C GLU A 50 10.92 -2.05 -27.47
N GLY A 51 9.72 -1.90 -26.91
CA GLY A 51 8.60 -2.76 -27.24
C GLY A 51 7.24 -2.19 -26.88
N ARG A 52 6.21 -3.00 -27.15
CA ARG A 52 4.85 -2.75 -26.70
C ARG A 52 4.56 -3.55 -25.44
N VAL A 53 3.79 -2.96 -24.54
CA VAL A 53 3.33 -3.59 -23.30
C VAL A 53 1.82 -3.54 -23.22
N THR A 54 1.24 -4.61 -22.69
CA THR A 54 -0.16 -4.69 -22.28
C THR A 54 -0.22 -5.11 -20.83
N ALA A 55 -0.96 -4.38 -20.00
CA ALA A 55 -1.11 -4.65 -18.58
C ALA A 55 -2.43 -4.04 -18.08
N SER A 56 -3.24 -4.80 -17.34
CA SER A 56 -4.49 -4.32 -16.74
C SER A 56 -5.37 -3.52 -17.71
N GLY A 57 -5.62 -4.11 -18.89
CA GLY A 57 -6.46 -3.50 -19.95
C GLY A 57 -5.87 -2.25 -20.62
N LEU A 58 -4.69 -1.80 -20.23
CA LEU A 58 -3.95 -0.70 -20.86
C LEU A 58 -2.92 -1.25 -21.85
N GLU A 59 -2.70 -0.50 -22.93
CA GLU A 59 -1.67 -0.80 -23.92
C GLU A 59 -0.76 0.41 -24.11
N GLY A 60 0.51 0.17 -24.36
CA GLY A 60 1.49 1.24 -24.44
C GLY A 60 2.86 0.80 -24.90
N THR A 61 3.85 1.62 -24.56
CA THR A 61 5.26 1.36 -24.89
C THR A 61 6.07 1.10 -23.62
N LEU A 62 7.07 0.25 -23.75
CA LEU A 62 8.07 -0.02 -22.72
C LEU A 62 9.47 0.13 -23.33
N VAL A 63 10.31 0.91 -22.65
CA VAL A 63 11.74 1.02 -22.92
C VAL A 63 12.48 0.51 -21.68
N MET A 64 13.46 -0.36 -21.90
CA MET A 64 14.33 -0.87 -20.85
C MET A 64 15.78 -0.69 -21.25
N LEU A 65 16.59 -0.24 -20.31
CA LEU A 65 18.03 -0.22 -20.39
C LEU A 65 18.55 -0.95 -19.15
N ALA A 66 19.43 -1.92 -19.31
CA ALA A 66 20.04 -2.61 -18.19
C ALA A 66 21.53 -2.86 -18.46
N GLU A 67 22.32 -2.88 -17.40
CA GLU A 67 23.74 -3.23 -17.39
C GLU A 67 23.97 -4.45 -16.48
N ALA A 68 24.97 -5.27 -16.83
CA ALA A 68 25.24 -6.54 -16.17
C ALA A 68 25.69 -6.39 -14.70
N ASP A 69 26.11 -5.19 -14.29
CA ASP A 69 26.50 -4.86 -12.92
C ASP A 69 25.31 -4.55 -11.99
N GLY A 70 24.08 -4.60 -12.53
CA GLY A 70 22.84 -4.44 -11.79
C GLY A 70 22.13 -3.12 -12.04
N ASP A 71 22.65 -2.23 -12.88
CA ASP A 71 21.96 -0.98 -13.20
C ASP A 71 20.80 -1.20 -14.17
N LEU A 72 19.66 -0.55 -13.90
CA LEU A 72 18.43 -0.74 -14.64
C LEU A 72 17.63 0.54 -14.71
N ARG A 73 17.18 0.88 -15.91
CA ARG A 73 16.17 1.91 -16.18
C ARG A 73 15.02 1.28 -16.97
N ARG A 74 13.80 1.57 -16.54
CA ARG A 74 12.57 1.20 -17.25
C ARG A 74 11.67 2.41 -17.38
N GLU A 75 11.07 2.56 -18.54
CA GLU A 75 10.11 3.63 -18.84
C GLU A 75 8.88 3.04 -19.52
N GLN A 76 7.72 3.31 -18.94
CA GLN A 76 6.45 2.81 -19.41
C GLN A 76 5.48 3.96 -19.65
N ASP A 77 4.91 4.02 -20.85
CA ASP A 77 3.84 4.95 -21.21
C ASP A 77 2.63 4.14 -21.64
N LEU A 78 1.60 4.08 -20.77
CA LEU A 78 0.33 3.39 -20.99
C LEU A 78 -0.77 4.34 -21.49
N GLY A 79 -0.40 5.46 -22.08
CA GLY A 79 -1.37 6.48 -22.45
C GLY A 79 -1.73 7.31 -21.23
N VAL A 80 -2.69 6.87 -20.40
CA VAL A 80 -3.23 7.66 -19.26
C VAL A 80 -2.23 7.84 -18.11
N VAL A 81 -1.40 6.83 -17.88
CA VAL A 81 -0.40 6.81 -16.82
C VAL A 81 0.98 6.57 -17.43
N ARG A 82 1.96 7.27 -16.87
CA ARG A 82 3.37 7.10 -17.18
C ARG A 82 4.09 6.78 -15.88
N SER A 83 4.98 5.80 -15.95
CA SER A 83 5.86 5.46 -14.86
C SER A 83 7.26 5.22 -15.41
N ALA A 84 8.26 5.54 -14.61
CA ALA A 84 9.64 5.30 -14.95
C ALA A 84 10.42 5.06 -13.66
N SER A 85 11.48 4.27 -13.73
CA SER A 85 12.40 4.14 -12.60
C SER A 85 13.79 3.86 -13.13
N ALA A 86 14.81 4.35 -12.43
CA ALA A 86 16.18 4.01 -12.72
C ALA A 86 16.99 3.84 -11.44
N ARG A 87 17.90 2.86 -11.46
CA ARG A 87 18.99 2.70 -10.51
C ARG A 87 20.31 2.78 -11.26
N HIS A 88 21.25 3.53 -10.68
CA HIS A 88 22.65 3.58 -11.12
C HIS A 88 23.57 3.57 -9.90
N GLY A 89 24.29 2.47 -9.68
CA GLY A 89 25.09 2.27 -8.48
C GLY A 89 24.26 2.27 -7.18
N ALA A 90 24.56 3.17 -6.25
CA ALA A 90 23.80 3.30 -5.01
C ALA A 90 22.58 4.24 -5.12
N ASP A 91 22.49 5.00 -6.21
CA ASP A 91 21.46 6.01 -6.42
C ASP A 91 20.30 5.45 -7.25
N GLY A 92 19.12 6.04 -7.08
CA GLY A 92 18.00 5.74 -7.95
C GLY A 92 16.78 6.60 -7.70
N TRP A 93 15.90 6.62 -8.68
CA TRP A 93 14.67 7.41 -8.66
C TRP A 93 13.50 6.66 -9.29
N VAL A 94 12.29 7.10 -8.95
CA VAL A 94 11.03 6.65 -9.54
C VAL A 94 10.16 7.85 -9.91
N LEU A 95 9.60 7.82 -11.11
CA LEU A 95 8.47 8.64 -11.55
C LEU A 95 7.18 7.91 -11.18
N THR A 96 6.46 8.46 -10.22
CA THR A 96 5.19 7.92 -9.72
C THR A 96 4.05 8.12 -10.71
N ASN A 97 2.95 7.40 -10.52
CA ASN A 97 1.73 7.56 -11.32
C ASN A 97 1.08 8.95 -11.18
N SER A 98 1.39 9.70 -10.11
CA SER A 98 0.99 11.10 -9.93
C SER A 98 1.89 12.10 -10.68
N GLY A 99 2.96 11.63 -11.33
CA GLY A 99 3.89 12.44 -12.12
C GLY A 99 5.01 13.09 -11.30
N GLN A 100 5.32 12.57 -10.11
CA GLN A 100 6.38 13.10 -9.23
C GLN A 100 7.63 12.23 -9.26
N ILE A 101 8.78 12.83 -9.00
CA ILE A 101 10.05 12.12 -8.84
C ILE A 101 10.30 11.90 -7.35
N GLU A 102 10.52 10.65 -6.98
CA GLU A 102 10.97 10.25 -5.64
C GLU A 102 12.31 9.51 -5.74
N ALA A 103 13.11 9.53 -4.67
CA ALA A 103 14.21 8.59 -4.52
C ALA A 103 13.66 7.17 -4.35
N LEU A 104 14.36 6.16 -4.86
CA LEU A 104 13.98 4.76 -4.62
C LEU A 104 14.13 4.41 -3.14
N SER A 105 13.21 3.58 -2.63
CA SER A 105 13.45 2.91 -1.36
C SER A 105 14.65 1.95 -1.49
N PRO A 106 15.36 1.64 -0.39
CA PRO A 106 16.41 0.62 -0.42
C PRO A 106 15.93 -0.72 -0.98
N HIS A 107 14.70 -1.11 -0.68
CA HIS A 107 14.09 -2.32 -1.20
C HIS A 107 13.82 -2.24 -2.70
N ASP A 108 13.29 -1.12 -3.22
CA ASP A 108 13.03 -0.97 -4.65
C ASP A 108 14.33 -0.85 -5.46
N ALA A 109 15.35 -0.20 -4.91
CA ALA A 109 16.67 -0.15 -5.52
C ALA A 109 17.27 -1.56 -5.63
N GLU A 110 17.16 -2.36 -4.57
CA GLU A 110 17.59 -3.75 -4.58
C GLU A 110 16.76 -4.61 -5.55
N ASP A 111 15.45 -4.39 -5.66
CA ASP A 111 14.59 -5.06 -6.64
C ASP A 111 15.02 -4.76 -8.08
N LEU A 112 15.29 -3.49 -8.42
CA LEU A 112 15.81 -3.13 -9.75
C LEU A 112 17.19 -3.75 -10.01
N ARG A 113 18.05 -3.84 -8.99
CA ARG A 113 19.35 -4.50 -9.09
C ARG A 113 19.20 -5.97 -9.42
N ARG A 114 18.29 -6.66 -8.73
CA ARG A 114 17.98 -8.08 -8.97
C ARG A 114 17.36 -8.29 -10.34
N ASP A 115 16.45 -7.42 -10.76
CA ASP A 115 15.83 -7.47 -12.10
C ASP A 115 16.89 -7.32 -13.20
N ALA A 116 17.87 -6.42 -13.04
CA ALA A 116 19.02 -6.35 -13.95
C ALA A 116 19.84 -7.64 -13.92
N LEU A 117 20.26 -8.12 -12.74
CA LEU A 117 21.07 -9.34 -12.67
C LEU A 117 20.37 -10.58 -13.25
N LEU A 118 19.05 -10.69 -13.09
CA LEU A 118 18.24 -11.75 -13.69
C LEU A 118 18.15 -11.61 -15.21
N ARG A 119 18.27 -10.39 -15.77
CA ARG A 119 18.25 -10.16 -17.24
C ARG A 119 19.51 -10.67 -17.95
N PHE A 120 20.65 -10.58 -17.28
CA PHE A 120 21.93 -11.12 -17.75
C PHE A 120 22.23 -12.51 -17.19
N GLU A 121 21.36 -12.99 -16.29
CA GLU A 121 21.54 -14.20 -15.51
C GLU A 121 22.95 -14.31 -14.85
N GLY A 122 23.60 -13.17 -14.56
CA GLY A 122 24.96 -13.12 -13.98
C GLY A 122 25.04 -13.74 -12.57
N VAL A 123 23.90 -13.92 -11.91
CA VAL A 123 23.79 -14.71 -10.67
C VAL A 123 24.22 -16.16 -10.83
N LEU A 124 24.18 -16.69 -12.06
CA LEU A 124 24.60 -18.05 -12.35
C LEU A 124 26.13 -18.24 -12.25
N ASP A 125 26.89 -17.14 -12.15
CA ASP A 125 28.35 -17.15 -12.05
C ASP A 125 28.84 -17.54 -10.65
N ASP A 126 27.96 -17.52 -9.64
CA ASP A 126 28.25 -17.98 -8.28
C ASP A 126 27.41 -19.21 -7.91
N PRO A 127 27.90 -20.43 -8.17
CA PRO A 127 27.19 -21.67 -7.84
C PRO A 127 26.87 -21.83 -6.35
N SER A 128 27.54 -21.10 -5.45
CA SER A 128 27.25 -21.18 -4.01
C SER A 128 25.90 -20.57 -3.64
N ARG A 129 25.35 -19.74 -4.54
CA ARG A 129 24.04 -19.07 -4.38
C ARG A 129 22.90 -19.79 -5.10
N LEU A 130 23.17 -20.95 -5.67
CA LEU A 130 22.21 -21.71 -6.46
C LEU A 130 21.84 -23.00 -5.75
N SER A 131 20.55 -23.31 -5.68
CA SER A 131 20.08 -24.61 -5.21
C SER A 131 18.99 -25.18 -6.12
N ARG A 132 18.90 -26.52 -6.19
CA ARG A 132 17.88 -27.19 -6.99
C ARG A 132 16.68 -27.55 -6.11
N ARG A 133 15.49 -27.14 -6.54
CA ARG A 133 14.21 -27.56 -5.97
C ARG A 133 13.64 -28.74 -6.78
N PRO A 134 12.60 -29.44 -6.29
CA PRO A 134 11.92 -30.47 -7.08
C PRO A 134 11.47 -29.92 -8.44
N ASP A 135 11.72 -30.70 -9.49
CA ASP A 135 11.32 -30.34 -10.85
C ASP A 135 9.80 -30.21 -10.96
N VAL A 136 9.37 -29.33 -11.86
CA VAL A 136 7.95 -29.06 -12.11
C VAL A 136 7.57 -29.45 -13.54
N VAL A 137 6.31 -29.83 -13.72
CA VAL A 137 5.73 -30.01 -15.05
C VAL A 137 4.80 -28.84 -15.36
N ILE A 138 5.14 -28.07 -16.41
CA ILE A 138 4.36 -26.91 -16.87
C ILE A 138 4.10 -27.09 -18.37
N GLU A 139 2.82 -27.07 -18.78
CA GLU A 139 2.42 -27.31 -20.18
C GLU A 139 3.03 -28.59 -20.82
N GLY A 140 3.23 -29.63 -20.01
CA GLY A 140 3.83 -30.89 -20.46
C GLY A 140 5.35 -30.87 -20.62
N ARG A 141 6.02 -29.75 -20.28
CA ARG A 141 7.48 -29.66 -20.19
C ARG A 141 7.94 -29.98 -18.77
N THR A 142 9.00 -30.76 -18.63
CA THR A 142 9.68 -30.98 -17.34
C THR A 142 10.77 -29.93 -17.18
N LEU A 143 10.63 -29.07 -16.18
CA LEU A 143 11.50 -27.93 -15.93
C LEU A 143 12.25 -28.13 -14.62
N ALA A 144 13.56 -27.94 -14.67
CA ALA A 144 14.37 -27.75 -13.47
C ALA A 144 14.00 -26.44 -12.80
N VAL A 145 13.90 -26.46 -11.48
CA VAL A 145 13.69 -25.26 -10.67
C VAL A 145 15.01 -24.93 -9.97
N ILE A 146 15.63 -23.84 -10.39
CA ILE A 146 16.86 -23.31 -9.80
C ILE A 146 16.50 -22.12 -8.93
N ASP A 147 16.66 -22.28 -7.62
CA ASP A 147 16.46 -21.26 -6.60
C ASP A 147 17.73 -20.42 -6.48
N ILE A 148 17.57 -19.09 -6.46
CA ILE A 148 18.66 -18.12 -6.41
C ILE A 148 18.61 -17.39 -5.06
N ASP A 149 19.68 -17.55 -4.29
CA ASP A 149 19.91 -16.83 -3.04
C ASP A 149 20.49 -15.44 -3.33
N PHE A 150 19.69 -14.38 -3.19
CA PHE A 150 20.16 -12.99 -3.27
C PHE A 150 20.63 -12.40 -1.94
N GLY A 151 20.50 -13.13 -0.83
CA GLY A 151 20.98 -12.73 0.48
C GLY A 151 20.04 -13.16 1.60
N PRO A 152 20.12 -12.51 2.77
CA PRO A 152 19.43 -12.92 3.98
C PRO A 152 17.93 -12.55 4.02
N ASP A 153 17.35 -11.99 2.96
CA ASP A 153 15.93 -11.66 2.96
C ASP A 153 15.04 -12.87 2.64
N VAL A 154 13.73 -12.69 2.79
CA VAL A 154 12.72 -13.74 2.60
C VAL A 154 12.21 -13.81 1.16
N ASP A 155 12.78 -13.01 0.26
CA ASP A 155 12.39 -12.95 -1.14
C ASP A 155 12.79 -14.26 -1.85
N VAL A 156 11.94 -14.72 -2.76
CA VAL A 156 12.15 -15.95 -3.52
C VAL A 156 12.43 -15.59 -4.97
N HIS A 157 13.45 -16.21 -5.58
CA HIS A 157 13.79 -16.06 -6.99
C HIS A 157 14.09 -17.41 -7.61
N GLU A 158 13.21 -17.88 -8.49
CA GLU A 158 13.34 -19.19 -9.14
C GLU A 158 13.44 -19.03 -10.66
N LEU A 159 14.45 -19.69 -11.26
CA LEU A 159 14.52 -19.92 -12.69
C LEU A 159 13.89 -21.27 -13.04
N TRP A 160 13.11 -21.31 -14.10
CA TRP A 160 12.57 -22.55 -14.66
C TRP A 160 13.27 -22.87 -15.98
N ILE A 161 14.12 -23.89 -16.00
CA ILE A 161 14.97 -24.25 -17.14
C ILE A 161 14.53 -25.61 -17.69
N ASP A 162 14.31 -25.70 -19.00
CA ASP A 162 13.97 -26.96 -19.65
C ASP A 162 15.19 -27.91 -19.61
N LEU A 163 15.05 -29.03 -18.90
CA LEU A 163 16.14 -29.98 -18.64
C LEU A 163 16.73 -30.59 -19.92
N ARG A 164 15.92 -30.71 -20.98
CA ARG A 164 16.35 -31.32 -22.23
C ARG A 164 17.17 -30.35 -23.05
N THR A 165 16.69 -29.12 -23.18
CA THR A 165 17.20 -28.14 -24.16
C THR A 165 18.13 -27.10 -23.55
N GLY A 166 18.01 -26.83 -22.24
CA GLY A 166 18.63 -25.67 -21.59
C GLY A 166 17.87 -24.37 -21.82
N GLU A 167 16.67 -24.37 -22.41
CA GLU A 167 15.86 -23.16 -22.60
C GLU A 167 15.38 -22.59 -21.25
N LEU A 168 15.53 -21.27 -21.04
CA LEU A 168 14.89 -20.58 -19.92
C LEU A 168 13.41 -20.40 -20.25
N TYR A 169 12.56 -21.15 -19.55
CA TYR A 169 11.12 -21.12 -19.72
C TYR A 169 10.50 -19.90 -19.03
N GLY A 170 10.97 -19.57 -17.83
CA GLY A 170 10.40 -18.49 -17.03
C GLY A 170 11.06 -18.27 -15.68
N LEU A 171 10.49 -17.30 -14.96
CA LEU A 171 10.89 -16.86 -13.63
C LEU A 171 9.69 -16.88 -12.70
N ARG A 172 9.92 -17.23 -11.44
CA ARG A 172 9.01 -16.94 -10.34
C ARG A 172 9.71 -16.08 -9.31
N THR A 173 9.04 -15.04 -8.85
CA THR A 173 9.56 -14.13 -7.83
C THR A 173 8.52 -13.91 -6.75
N VAL A 174 8.91 -13.99 -5.49
CA VAL A 174 8.09 -13.57 -4.35
C VAL A 174 8.82 -12.45 -3.64
N ARG A 175 8.25 -11.25 -3.62
CA ARG A 175 8.79 -10.06 -2.96
C ARG A 175 7.72 -9.44 -2.10
N ASP A 176 8.02 -9.07 -0.86
CA ASP A 176 7.01 -8.50 0.04
C ASP A 176 5.72 -9.35 0.08
N ARG A 177 5.90 -10.67 0.14
CA ARG A 177 4.84 -11.71 0.09
C ARG A 177 3.98 -11.74 -1.18
N ARG A 178 4.33 -10.94 -2.19
CA ARG A 178 3.65 -10.83 -3.47
C ARG A 178 4.36 -11.67 -4.52
N GLU A 179 3.65 -12.63 -5.09
CA GLU A 179 4.19 -13.53 -6.10
C GLU A 179 3.95 -13.01 -7.52
N SER A 180 5.00 -12.91 -8.32
CA SER A 180 4.91 -12.66 -9.75
C SER A 180 5.59 -13.76 -10.55
N ARG A 181 5.15 -13.94 -11.79
CA ARG A 181 5.73 -14.93 -12.72
C ARG A 181 5.92 -14.31 -14.08
N VAL A 182 7.02 -14.66 -14.73
CA VAL A 182 7.34 -14.29 -16.11
C VAL A 182 7.60 -15.56 -16.92
N THR A 183 7.07 -15.64 -18.13
CA THR A 183 7.40 -16.70 -19.09
C THR A 183 7.93 -16.08 -20.37
N PHE A 184 8.94 -16.72 -20.96
CA PHE A 184 9.63 -16.22 -22.13
C PHE A 184 9.27 -17.05 -23.38
N ASP A 185 9.09 -16.36 -24.50
CA ASP A 185 8.70 -16.94 -25.78
C ASP A 185 9.35 -16.12 -26.92
N ASP A 186 9.26 -16.61 -28.15
CA ASP A 186 9.81 -15.96 -29.35
C ASP A 186 11.31 -15.62 -29.19
N TRP A 187 12.09 -16.61 -28.77
CA TRP A 187 13.55 -16.50 -28.64
C TRP A 187 14.22 -16.37 -30.00
N ARG A 188 15.04 -15.34 -30.18
CA ARG A 188 15.77 -15.05 -31.43
C ARG A 188 17.22 -14.71 -31.16
N PHE A 189 18.09 -15.01 -32.10
CA PHE A 189 19.48 -14.55 -32.03
C PHE A 189 19.58 -13.07 -32.39
N VAL A 190 20.28 -12.33 -31.55
CA VAL A 190 20.77 -10.96 -31.77
C VAL A 190 22.27 -11.00 -31.46
N ASP A 191 23.12 -10.69 -32.44
CA ASP A 191 24.58 -10.70 -32.31
C ASP A 191 25.19 -11.91 -31.56
N GLY A 192 24.66 -13.12 -31.84
CA GLY A 192 25.16 -14.38 -31.25
C GLY A 192 24.49 -14.79 -29.94
N VAL A 193 23.60 -13.97 -29.40
CA VAL A 193 22.91 -14.16 -28.13
C VAL A 193 21.41 -14.39 -28.34
N ARG A 194 20.83 -15.45 -27.78
CA ARG A 194 19.38 -15.71 -27.85
C ARG A 194 18.64 -14.80 -26.88
N MET A 195 17.83 -13.86 -27.35
CA MET A 195 17.04 -12.93 -26.53
C MET A 195 15.54 -13.24 -26.69
N PRO A 196 14.71 -13.10 -25.63
CA PRO A 196 13.27 -13.27 -25.75
C PRO A 196 12.65 -12.03 -26.42
N PHE A 197 11.77 -12.22 -27.41
CA PHE A 197 11.01 -11.11 -28.02
C PHE A 197 9.58 -11.03 -27.47
N ARG A 198 9.19 -11.96 -26.60
CA ARG A 198 7.90 -11.97 -25.94
C ARG A 198 8.02 -12.42 -24.49
N GLU A 199 7.47 -11.63 -23.58
CA GLU A 199 7.40 -11.94 -22.15
C GLU A 199 5.94 -11.91 -21.73
N ARG A 200 5.44 -12.98 -21.11
CA ARG A 200 4.09 -12.99 -20.51
C ARG A 200 4.23 -13.01 -19.01
N ASN A 201 3.60 -12.05 -18.36
CA ASN A 201 3.70 -11.81 -16.94
C ASN A 201 2.36 -12.12 -16.28
N VAL A 202 2.40 -12.70 -15.08
CA VAL A 202 1.25 -12.78 -14.19
C VAL A 202 1.67 -12.06 -12.92
N GLY A 203 1.05 -10.91 -12.65
CA GLY A 203 1.34 -10.09 -11.48
C GLY A 203 0.81 -10.70 -10.19
N GLU A 204 1.10 -10.03 -9.07
CA GLU A 204 0.72 -10.44 -7.71
C GLU A 204 -0.77 -10.71 -7.48
N LEU A 205 -1.63 -10.04 -8.26
CA LEU A 205 -3.09 -10.18 -8.18
C LEU A 205 -3.64 -11.13 -9.25
N GLY A 206 -2.78 -11.83 -9.99
CA GLY A 206 -3.18 -12.70 -11.10
C GLY A 206 -3.49 -11.97 -12.40
N GLU A 207 -3.26 -10.65 -12.45
CA GLU A 207 -3.42 -9.82 -13.64
C GLU A 207 -2.44 -10.26 -14.74
N PRO A 208 -2.93 -10.68 -15.92
CA PRO A 208 -2.05 -11.02 -17.03
C PRO A 208 -1.50 -9.75 -17.68
N GLY A 209 -0.22 -9.78 -18.02
CA GLY A 209 0.46 -8.79 -18.83
C GLY A 209 1.30 -9.44 -19.92
N GLU A 210 1.63 -8.67 -20.94
CA GLU A 210 2.51 -9.11 -22.02
C GLU A 210 3.39 -7.96 -22.48
N VAL A 211 4.68 -8.26 -22.68
CA VAL A 211 5.63 -7.39 -23.37
C VAL A 211 6.02 -8.06 -24.69
N ARG A 212 6.01 -7.28 -25.77
CA ARG A 212 6.56 -7.66 -27.07
C ARG A 212 7.66 -6.70 -27.46
N TRP A 213 8.89 -7.17 -27.39
CA TRP A 213 10.05 -6.40 -27.80
C TRP A 213 10.08 -6.30 -29.33
N SER A 214 10.20 -5.08 -29.84
CA SER A 214 10.41 -4.80 -31.26
C SER A 214 11.87 -4.62 -31.60
N THR A 215 12.63 -4.05 -30.65
CA THR A 215 14.06 -3.76 -30.79
C THR A 215 14.79 -4.34 -29.59
N VAL A 216 15.89 -5.03 -29.86
CA VAL A 216 16.84 -5.51 -28.85
C VAL A 216 18.23 -5.14 -29.36
N GLU A 217 18.92 -4.27 -28.63
CA GLU A 217 20.28 -3.82 -28.92
C GLU A 217 21.19 -4.35 -27.81
N LEU A 218 22.28 -5.01 -28.20
CA LEU A 218 23.26 -5.57 -27.26
C LEU A 218 24.49 -4.67 -27.20
N ASN A 219 25.02 -4.50 -25.99
CA ASN A 219 26.16 -3.66 -25.66
C ASN A 219 26.08 -2.23 -26.27
N PRO A 220 24.94 -1.52 -26.13
CA PRO A 220 24.85 -0.13 -26.55
C PRO A 220 25.83 0.76 -25.76
N VAL A 221 26.22 1.89 -26.33
CA VAL A 221 26.94 2.93 -25.57
C VAL A 221 25.95 3.64 -24.66
N VAL A 222 26.13 3.51 -23.33
CA VAL A 222 25.28 4.12 -22.32
C VAL A 222 25.93 5.39 -21.75
N PRO A 223 25.45 6.59 -22.09
CA PRO A 223 25.95 7.81 -21.47
C PRO A 223 25.41 7.93 -20.04
N THR A 224 26.17 8.54 -19.12
CA THR A 224 25.71 8.78 -17.73
C THR A 224 24.39 9.54 -17.65
N SER A 225 24.07 10.40 -18.63
CA SER A 225 22.79 11.10 -18.71
C SER A 225 21.59 10.19 -18.93
N ALA A 226 21.79 8.95 -19.39
CA ALA A 226 20.73 7.94 -19.52
C ALA A 226 20.15 7.54 -18.16
N TRP A 227 20.83 7.83 -17.05
CA TRP A 227 20.39 7.51 -15.70
C TRP A 227 19.69 8.67 -14.99
N ALA A 228 19.69 9.87 -15.59
CA ALA A 228 19.09 11.06 -14.97
C ALA A 228 17.55 11.00 -14.96
N PRO A 229 16.89 11.50 -13.89
CA PRO A 229 15.44 11.60 -13.85
C PRO A 229 14.92 12.54 -14.94
N PRO A 230 13.71 12.31 -15.47
CA PRO A 230 13.07 13.26 -16.38
C PRO A 230 12.75 14.57 -15.64
N ALA A 231 12.72 15.67 -16.38
CA ALA A 231 12.27 16.94 -15.83
C ALA A 231 10.77 16.89 -15.53
N VAL A 232 10.39 17.20 -14.29
CA VAL A 232 9.00 17.35 -13.85
C VAL A 232 8.74 18.80 -13.41
N THR A 233 7.55 19.32 -13.70
CA THR A 233 7.16 20.67 -13.28
C THR A 233 6.28 20.56 -12.03
N ALA A 234 6.53 21.40 -11.03
CA ALA A 234 5.67 21.48 -9.85
C ALA A 234 4.23 21.81 -10.25
N ALA A 235 3.29 20.97 -9.80
CA ALA A 235 1.88 21.06 -10.14
C ALA A 235 1.06 21.66 -8.96
N HIS A 236 1.63 22.61 -8.24
CA HIS A 236 0.96 23.39 -7.20
C HIS A 236 1.28 24.88 -7.32
N ARG A 237 0.39 25.73 -6.80
CA ARG A 237 0.53 27.19 -6.76
C ARG A 237 -0.04 27.71 -5.46
N MET A 238 0.72 28.58 -4.78
CA MET A 238 0.19 29.34 -3.65
C MET A 238 -0.82 30.38 -4.15
N ALA A 239 -1.84 30.68 -3.34
CA ALA A 239 -2.86 31.68 -3.69
C ALA A 239 -2.28 33.10 -3.86
N VAL A 240 -1.19 33.39 -3.15
CA VAL A 240 -0.43 34.65 -3.25
C VAL A 240 0.88 34.38 -3.96
N GLU A 241 1.13 35.08 -5.06
CA GLU A 241 2.38 34.95 -5.83
C GLU A 241 3.60 35.28 -4.96
N GLY A 242 4.59 34.39 -4.94
CA GLY A 242 5.81 34.51 -4.14
C GLY A 242 5.65 34.18 -2.65
N ALA A 243 4.45 33.81 -2.18
CA ALA A 243 4.29 33.29 -0.83
C ALA A 243 4.98 31.91 -0.70
N SER A 244 5.60 31.66 0.46
CA SER A 244 6.24 30.38 0.78
C SER A 244 5.31 29.37 1.46
N ASN A 245 4.06 29.75 1.71
CA ASN A 245 3.07 28.87 2.33
C ASN A 245 1.63 29.29 1.99
N SER A 246 0.68 28.39 2.25
CA SER A 246 -0.74 28.58 1.98
C SER A 246 -1.46 29.52 2.95
N GLY A 247 -0.82 29.92 4.04
CA GLY A 247 -1.50 30.38 5.24
C GLY A 247 -2.30 29.24 5.93
N PRO A 248 -2.88 29.52 7.11
CA PRO A 248 -3.64 28.53 7.86
C PRO A 248 -4.94 28.17 7.14
N ILE A 249 -5.14 26.89 6.90
CA ILE A 249 -6.38 26.30 6.37
C ILE A 249 -7.07 25.56 7.52
N SER A 250 -8.29 25.98 7.84
CA SER A 250 -9.09 25.28 8.85
C SER A 250 -9.57 23.93 8.34
N PHE A 251 -9.59 22.93 9.22
CA PHE A 251 -10.14 21.61 8.93
C PHE A 251 -11.17 21.17 9.98
N ASP A 252 -12.06 20.27 9.57
CA ASP A 252 -12.92 19.54 10.50
C ASP A 252 -12.29 18.19 10.86
N LEU A 253 -12.12 17.94 12.16
CA LEU A 253 -11.63 16.66 12.68
C LEU A 253 -12.83 15.73 12.94
N TYR A 254 -13.40 15.22 11.86
CA TYR A 254 -14.59 14.38 11.90
C TYR A 254 -14.33 13.09 12.68
N ALA A 255 -15.27 12.76 13.57
CA ALA A 255 -15.15 11.65 14.53
C ALA A 255 -13.82 11.63 15.31
N GLY A 256 -13.14 12.78 15.45
CA GLY A 256 -11.85 12.89 16.14
C GLY A 256 -10.66 12.21 15.44
N THR A 257 -10.83 11.69 14.22
CA THR A 257 -9.82 10.83 13.56
C THR A 257 -9.69 11.05 12.05
N ARG A 258 -10.46 11.96 11.46
CA ARG A 258 -10.48 12.22 10.01
C ARG A 258 -10.36 13.71 9.74
N ILE A 259 -9.33 14.14 8.99
CA ILE A 259 -9.08 15.54 8.66
C ILE A 259 -9.81 15.87 7.34
N TYR A 260 -10.96 16.54 7.44
CA TYR A 260 -11.70 17.03 6.27
C TYR A 260 -11.42 18.50 6.04
N ILE A 261 -11.05 18.84 4.81
CA ILE A 261 -10.67 20.20 4.39
C ILE A 261 -11.68 20.67 3.34
N PRO A 262 -12.33 21.84 3.53
CA PRO A 262 -13.17 22.42 2.49
C PRO A 262 -12.36 22.71 1.21
N ALA A 263 -12.93 22.41 0.05
CA ALA A 263 -12.23 22.51 -1.22
C ALA A 263 -13.15 22.87 -2.39
N ARG A 264 -12.53 23.19 -3.53
CA ARG A 264 -13.17 23.17 -4.85
C ARG A 264 -12.40 22.25 -5.77
N VAL A 265 -13.09 21.32 -6.43
CA VAL A 265 -12.49 20.49 -7.47
C VAL A 265 -13.17 20.82 -8.80
N ASN A 266 -12.37 21.26 -9.78
CA ASN A 266 -12.85 21.77 -11.07
C ASN A 266 -14.01 22.78 -10.92
N GLY A 267 -13.93 23.66 -9.92
CA GLY A 267 -14.93 24.69 -9.62
C GLY A 267 -16.10 24.24 -8.74
N THR A 268 -16.29 22.94 -8.54
CA THR A 268 -17.38 22.38 -7.71
C THR A 268 -16.97 22.33 -6.24
N GLN A 269 -17.78 22.90 -5.35
CA GLN A 269 -17.53 22.85 -3.91
C GLN A 269 -17.64 21.42 -3.38
N THR A 270 -16.68 21.03 -2.57
CA THR A 270 -16.59 19.70 -1.97
C THR A 270 -15.70 19.74 -0.72
N GLU A 271 -15.36 18.58 -0.19
CA GLU A 271 -14.37 18.42 0.88
C GLU A 271 -13.33 17.38 0.46
N VAL A 272 -12.11 17.50 0.99
CA VAL A 272 -11.05 16.51 0.79
C VAL A 272 -10.67 15.89 2.12
N LEU A 273 -10.48 14.57 2.16
CA LEU A 273 -9.83 13.89 3.26
C LEU A 273 -8.32 13.94 3.04
N LEU A 274 -7.54 14.40 4.02
CA LEU A 274 -6.08 14.33 3.97
C LEU A 274 -5.60 12.92 4.34
N ASP A 275 -4.79 12.29 3.48
CA ASP A 275 -4.39 10.89 3.62
C ASP A 275 -2.96 10.65 3.07
N SER A 276 -1.99 10.42 3.95
CA SER A 276 -0.62 10.06 3.57
C SER A 276 -0.45 8.60 3.14
N GLY A 277 -1.44 7.76 3.43
CA GLY A 277 -1.49 6.33 3.06
C GLY A 277 -2.01 6.07 1.64
N ALA A 278 -2.59 7.08 0.97
CA ALA A 278 -2.96 7.00 -0.44
C ALA A 278 -1.77 7.39 -1.34
N GLU A 279 -1.31 6.51 -2.23
CA GLU A 279 -0.17 6.78 -3.13
C GLU A 279 -0.32 8.04 -3.99
N MET A 280 -1.56 8.35 -4.37
CA MET A 280 -1.93 9.52 -5.15
C MET A 280 -3.32 10.01 -4.75
N THR A 281 -3.66 11.24 -5.11
CA THR A 281 -5.00 11.79 -4.95
C THR A 281 -6.06 10.91 -5.65
N VAL A 282 -7.15 10.64 -4.93
CA VAL A 282 -8.26 9.77 -5.36
C VAL A 282 -9.57 10.57 -5.40
N LEU A 283 -10.37 10.39 -6.44
CA LEU A 283 -11.76 10.85 -6.50
C LEU A 283 -12.73 9.68 -6.34
N ASP A 284 -13.84 9.91 -5.67
CA ASP A 284 -14.99 9.00 -5.73
C ASP A 284 -15.53 8.93 -7.16
N LEU A 285 -15.92 7.72 -7.59
CA LEU A 285 -16.47 7.46 -8.92
C LEU A 285 -17.71 8.31 -9.22
N GLY A 286 -18.64 8.39 -8.25
CA GLY A 286 -19.85 9.21 -8.40
C GLY A 286 -19.50 10.69 -8.54
N PHE A 287 -18.58 11.18 -7.70
CA PHE A 287 -18.12 12.57 -7.78
C PHE A 287 -17.41 12.88 -9.11
N ALA A 288 -16.50 12.02 -9.58
CA ALA A 288 -15.83 12.18 -10.87
C ALA A 288 -16.83 12.24 -12.05
N GLN A 289 -17.91 11.46 -12.00
CA GLN A 289 -18.99 11.51 -12.99
C GLN A 289 -19.75 12.85 -12.94
N THR A 290 -19.99 13.42 -11.76
CA THR A 290 -20.62 14.75 -11.65
C THR A 290 -19.77 15.87 -12.27
N LEU A 291 -18.44 15.70 -12.23
CA LEU A 291 -17.49 16.63 -12.85
C LEU A 291 -17.36 16.41 -14.38
N GLY A 292 -17.94 15.34 -14.93
CA GLY A 292 -17.84 15.02 -16.35
C GLY A 292 -16.44 14.58 -16.79
N LEU A 293 -15.65 14.00 -15.88
CA LEU A 293 -14.30 13.53 -16.18
C LEU A 293 -14.34 12.30 -17.10
N ALA A 294 -13.43 12.27 -18.09
CA ALA A 294 -13.18 11.07 -18.87
C ALA A 294 -12.36 10.08 -18.02
N LEU A 295 -12.86 8.86 -17.91
CA LEU A 295 -12.22 7.78 -17.15
C LEU A 295 -11.51 6.82 -18.12
N GLU A 296 -10.23 6.57 -17.87
CA GLU A 296 -9.39 5.71 -18.71
C GLU A 296 -8.73 4.62 -17.88
N GLY A 297 -8.53 3.44 -18.47
CA GLY A 297 -7.95 2.27 -17.81
C GLY A 297 -8.89 1.59 -16.81
N GLU A 298 -8.48 0.38 -16.40
CA GLU A 298 -9.11 -0.40 -15.35
C GLU A 298 -7.99 -1.20 -14.66
N VAL A 299 -7.50 -0.69 -13.53
CA VAL A 299 -6.38 -1.27 -12.78
C VAL A 299 -6.82 -1.71 -11.40
N ALA A 300 -6.13 -2.69 -10.85
CA ALA A 300 -6.36 -3.10 -9.48
C ALA A 300 -5.91 -2.00 -8.49
N ALA A 301 -6.73 -1.75 -7.49
CA ALA A 301 -6.42 -0.86 -6.37
C ALA A 301 -6.32 -1.67 -5.09
N VAL A 302 -5.14 -1.75 -4.49
CA VAL A 302 -4.92 -2.53 -3.27
C VAL A 302 -5.06 -1.63 -2.05
N GLY A 303 -5.90 -2.02 -1.10
CA GLY A 303 -6.04 -1.33 0.18
C GLY A 303 -6.10 -2.31 1.35
N THR A 304 -6.31 -1.77 2.55
CA THR A 304 -6.42 -2.57 3.79
C THR A 304 -7.61 -3.52 3.80
N GLY A 305 -8.63 -3.23 2.99
CA GLY A 305 -9.82 -4.05 2.82
C GLY A 305 -9.67 -5.20 1.83
N GLY A 306 -8.66 -5.16 0.97
CA GLY A 306 -8.45 -6.13 -0.11
C GLY A 306 -8.10 -5.45 -1.44
N VAL A 307 -8.61 -6.01 -2.53
CA VAL A 307 -8.43 -5.50 -3.89
C VAL A 307 -9.75 -4.88 -4.39
N GLY A 308 -9.69 -3.63 -4.84
CA GLY A 308 -10.74 -2.91 -5.56
C GLY A 308 -10.34 -2.59 -7.00
N GLU A 309 -11.19 -1.83 -7.68
CA GLU A 309 -10.96 -1.33 -9.04
C GLU A 309 -10.65 0.17 -8.98
N ALA A 310 -9.64 0.61 -9.74
CA ALA A 310 -9.36 2.01 -10.01
C ALA A 310 -9.34 2.29 -11.51
N ARG A 311 -9.71 3.52 -11.85
CA ARG A 311 -9.52 4.14 -13.17
C ARG A 311 -8.70 5.41 -13.01
N PHE A 312 -8.28 6.01 -14.10
CA PHE A 312 -7.56 7.28 -14.08
C PHE A 312 -8.34 8.40 -14.76
N ALA A 313 -8.14 9.61 -14.28
CA ALA A 313 -8.64 10.84 -14.89
C ALA A 313 -7.57 11.94 -14.86
N ARG A 314 -7.64 12.88 -15.80
CA ARG A 314 -6.68 13.99 -15.96
C ARG A 314 -7.37 15.34 -15.89
N GLY A 315 -6.56 16.41 -15.81
CA GLY A 315 -7.06 17.78 -15.82
C GLY A 315 -7.81 18.16 -14.55
N VAL A 316 -7.47 17.53 -13.43
CA VAL A 316 -8.11 17.81 -12.15
C VAL A 316 -7.38 18.95 -11.45
N THR A 317 -8.12 19.99 -11.12
CA THR A 317 -7.65 21.13 -10.33
C THR A 317 -8.31 21.11 -8.97
N LEU A 318 -7.51 21.07 -7.90
CA LEU A 318 -7.97 21.09 -6.51
C LEU A 318 -7.55 22.41 -5.85
N ASP A 319 -8.51 23.19 -5.39
CA ASP A 319 -8.30 24.46 -4.69
C ASP A 319 -8.74 24.35 -3.22
N LEU A 320 -7.81 24.60 -2.29
CA LEU A 320 -8.02 24.57 -0.85
C LEU A 320 -8.03 25.97 -0.22
N GLY A 321 -8.21 27.03 -1.02
CA GLY A 321 -8.32 28.43 -0.60
C GLY A 321 -7.00 29.17 -0.43
N GLY A 322 -5.96 28.49 0.06
CA GLY A 322 -4.59 29.04 0.18
C GLY A 322 -3.58 28.45 -0.80
N ILE A 323 -3.94 27.31 -1.41
CA ILE A 323 -3.11 26.56 -2.34
C ILE A 323 -3.98 25.87 -3.39
N THR A 324 -3.47 25.77 -4.60
CA THR A 324 -4.12 25.07 -5.71
C THR A 324 -3.18 24.04 -6.32
N PHE A 325 -3.63 22.78 -6.40
CA PHE A 325 -3.00 21.72 -7.19
C PHE A 325 -3.62 21.73 -8.59
N VAL A 326 -2.79 21.84 -9.62
CA VAL A 326 -3.25 22.04 -11.01
C VAL A 326 -2.92 20.85 -11.89
N ASP A 327 -3.77 20.59 -12.89
CA ASP A 327 -3.56 19.59 -13.94
C ASP A 327 -3.14 18.20 -13.41
N ARG A 328 -3.80 17.74 -12.35
CA ARG A 328 -3.48 16.47 -11.71
C ARG A 328 -4.05 15.31 -12.51
N THR A 329 -3.25 14.25 -12.60
CA THR A 329 -3.74 12.90 -12.86
C THR A 329 -4.14 12.29 -11.53
N VAL A 330 -5.37 11.78 -11.44
CA VAL A 330 -5.95 11.21 -10.20
C VAL A 330 -6.40 9.78 -10.44
N ALA A 331 -6.41 8.98 -9.38
CA ALA A 331 -7.15 7.73 -9.38
C ALA A 331 -8.65 7.99 -9.14
N VAL A 332 -9.50 7.14 -9.68
CA VAL A 332 -10.95 7.17 -9.51
C VAL A 332 -11.40 5.80 -9.02
N ILE A 333 -11.97 5.75 -7.81
CA ILE A 333 -12.39 4.53 -7.12
C ILE A 333 -13.85 4.72 -6.65
N ASP A 334 -14.66 3.67 -6.64
CA ASP A 334 -15.98 3.73 -5.97
C ASP A 334 -15.78 3.76 -4.45
N LEU A 335 -15.90 4.95 -3.85
CA LEU A 335 -15.70 5.17 -2.42
C LEU A 335 -17.03 5.22 -1.67
N ALA A 336 -18.17 4.98 -2.32
CA ALA A 336 -19.49 5.16 -1.73
C ALA A 336 -19.70 4.29 -0.48
N ALA A 337 -19.29 3.02 -0.53
CA ALA A 337 -19.38 2.10 0.61
C ALA A 337 -18.50 2.54 1.79
N ILE A 338 -17.30 3.08 1.49
CA ILE A 338 -16.37 3.59 2.51
C ILE A 338 -16.97 4.85 3.16
N GLY A 339 -17.47 5.79 2.37
CA GLY A 339 -18.14 6.99 2.89
C GLY A 339 -19.36 6.65 3.75
N GLN A 340 -20.16 5.65 3.35
CA GLN A 340 -21.27 5.15 4.17
C GLN A 340 -20.80 4.56 5.50
N ALA A 341 -19.72 3.76 5.50
CA ALA A 341 -19.15 3.20 6.72
C ALA A 341 -18.56 4.28 7.65
N LEU A 342 -18.00 5.36 7.08
CA LEU A 342 -17.53 6.54 7.83
C LEU A 342 -18.70 7.40 8.34
N GLY A 343 -19.89 7.29 7.76
CA GLY A 343 -21.04 8.15 8.06
C GLY A 343 -20.92 9.57 7.47
N ARG A 344 -19.98 9.79 6.53
CA ARG A 344 -19.79 11.05 5.80
C ARG A 344 -19.33 10.76 4.37
N PRO A 345 -19.85 11.47 3.36
CA PRO A 345 -19.35 11.33 1.98
C PRO A 345 -17.83 11.52 1.90
N LEU A 346 -17.18 10.72 1.06
CA LEU A 346 -15.75 10.77 0.82
C LEU A 346 -15.48 11.07 -0.67
N PRO A 347 -15.78 12.29 -1.16
CA PRO A 347 -15.71 12.60 -2.58
C PRO A 347 -14.27 12.69 -3.11
N VAL A 348 -13.30 13.02 -2.23
CA VAL A 348 -11.91 13.22 -2.57
C VAL A 348 -11.01 12.80 -1.42
N ILE A 349 -9.92 12.12 -1.74
CA ILE A 349 -8.78 11.85 -0.87
C ILE A 349 -7.57 12.59 -1.45
N LEU A 350 -6.97 13.49 -0.67
CA LEU A 350 -5.72 14.18 -1.01
C LEU A 350 -4.54 13.31 -0.52
N GLY A 351 -3.87 12.68 -1.47
CA GLY A 351 -2.89 11.62 -1.21
C GLY A 351 -1.48 12.11 -0.88
N LYS A 352 -0.56 11.15 -0.80
CA LYS A 352 0.89 11.31 -0.69
C LYS A 352 1.46 12.31 -1.70
N ASP A 353 0.83 12.46 -2.86
CA ASP A 353 1.30 13.39 -3.88
C ASP A 353 1.27 14.87 -3.44
N ALA A 354 0.43 15.24 -2.47
CA ALA A 354 0.52 16.54 -1.81
C ALA A 354 1.69 16.62 -0.82
N PHE A 355 1.92 15.56 -0.02
CA PHE A 355 2.99 15.47 0.96
C PHE A 355 4.39 15.45 0.31
N ASN A 356 4.53 14.82 -0.85
CA ASN A 356 5.77 14.83 -1.63
C ASN A 356 6.14 16.22 -2.14
N ALA A 357 5.14 17.07 -2.40
CA ALA A 357 5.35 18.38 -2.98
C ALA A 357 5.68 19.44 -1.92
N LEU A 358 5.19 19.26 -0.69
CA LEU A 358 5.07 20.33 0.30
C LEU A 358 5.35 19.80 1.71
N VAL A 359 5.86 20.69 2.56
CA VAL A 359 5.86 20.45 3.99
C VAL A 359 4.45 20.66 4.53
N VAL A 360 3.92 19.68 5.26
CA VAL A 360 2.56 19.72 5.82
C VAL A 360 2.64 19.87 7.33
N ASP A 361 2.28 21.04 7.86
CA ASP A 361 2.20 21.34 9.30
C ASP A 361 0.75 21.23 9.77
N ILE A 362 0.47 20.30 10.68
CA ILE A 362 -0.86 19.99 11.20
C ILE A 362 -0.91 20.29 12.70
N ASP A 363 -1.70 21.29 13.07
CA ASP A 363 -1.98 21.68 14.44
C ASP A 363 -3.41 21.25 14.84
N PHE A 364 -3.51 20.11 15.54
CA PHE A 364 -4.79 19.54 15.96
C PHE A 364 -5.54 20.40 16.99
N PRO A 365 -4.88 20.95 18.04
CA PRO A 365 -5.54 21.91 18.94
C PRO A 365 -6.15 23.11 18.21
N ALA A 366 -5.42 23.69 17.26
CA ALA A 366 -5.90 24.83 16.47
C ALA A 366 -6.89 24.44 15.36
N ARG A 367 -7.02 23.15 15.05
CA ARG A 367 -7.77 22.62 13.89
C ARG A 367 -7.37 23.31 12.58
N SER A 368 -6.07 23.49 12.42
CA SER A 368 -5.48 24.20 11.29
C SER A 368 -4.34 23.39 10.70
N LEU A 369 -4.22 23.44 9.38
CA LEU A 369 -3.06 22.93 8.65
C LEU A 369 -2.46 24.03 7.78
N THR A 370 -1.17 23.95 7.50
CA THR A 370 -0.48 24.85 6.58
C THR A 370 0.43 24.04 5.65
N PHE A 371 0.34 24.32 4.36
CA PHE A 371 1.29 23.80 3.38
C PHE A 371 2.42 24.81 3.18
N HIS A 372 3.67 24.36 3.29
CA HIS A 372 4.85 25.19 3.07
C HIS A 372 5.68 24.66 1.90
N GLU A 373 6.29 25.57 1.16
CA GLU A 373 7.38 25.21 0.25
C GLU A 373 8.52 24.55 1.06
N PRO A 374 9.08 23.41 0.62
CA PRO A 374 10.16 22.75 1.36
C PRO A 374 11.43 23.60 1.46
N SER A 375 11.72 24.37 0.41
CA SER A 375 12.91 25.22 0.36
C SER A 375 12.85 26.33 1.43
N GLY A 376 13.77 26.26 2.39
CA GLY A 376 13.89 27.26 3.45
C GLY A 376 12.88 27.11 4.59
N TYR A 377 12.15 25.99 4.64
CA TYR A 377 11.31 25.67 5.79
C TYR A 377 12.16 25.41 7.03
N ALA A 378 11.69 25.88 8.19
CA ALA A 378 12.26 25.59 9.50
C ALA A 378 11.16 25.06 10.41
N PRO A 379 11.37 23.91 11.09
CA PRO A 379 10.36 23.33 11.94
C PRO A 379 10.14 24.18 13.20
N PRO A 380 8.96 24.06 13.86
CA PRO A 380 8.72 24.70 15.14
C PRO A 380 9.75 24.27 16.21
N GLU A 381 10.14 25.20 17.08
CA GLU A 381 11.01 24.91 18.21
C GLU A 381 10.40 23.85 19.15
N GLY A 382 11.26 23.04 19.79
CA GLY A 382 10.82 22.02 20.76
C GLY A 382 10.20 20.77 20.13
N THR A 383 10.34 20.60 18.81
CA THR A 383 9.95 19.36 18.12
C THR A 383 11.07 18.33 18.14
N THR A 384 10.69 17.05 18.15
CA THR A 384 11.57 15.90 17.95
C THR A 384 11.55 15.52 16.48
N GLU A 385 12.72 15.46 15.86
CA GLU A 385 12.88 15.02 14.47
C GLU A 385 13.05 13.51 14.39
N LEU A 386 12.34 12.90 13.44
CA LEU A 386 12.43 11.50 13.05
C LEU A 386 12.66 11.40 11.55
N THR A 387 13.33 10.34 11.14
CA THR A 387 13.50 9.98 9.73
C THR A 387 12.27 9.20 9.26
N LEU A 388 11.68 9.65 8.16
CA LEU A 388 10.74 8.86 7.38
C LEU A 388 11.53 7.96 6.44
N VAL A 389 11.06 6.73 6.22
CA VAL A 389 11.73 5.78 5.34
C VAL A 389 10.77 5.39 4.24
N SER A 390 11.18 5.53 2.99
CA SER A 390 10.41 4.96 1.88
C SER A 390 10.43 3.43 1.99
N SER A 391 9.24 2.80 1.98
CA SER A 391 9.10 1.36 1.94
C SER A 391 7.91 1.02 1.05
N GLY A 392 8.19 0.70 -0.22
CA GLY A 392 7.17 0.52 -1.25
C GLY A 392 6.36 1.79 -1.52
N ALA A 393 5.04 1.68 -1.41
CA ALA A 393 4.06 2.68 -1.84
C ALA A 393 4.06 3.98 -1.01
N ILE A 394 4.32 3.87 0.29
CA ILE A 394 4.11 4.95 1.27
C ILE A 394 5.34 5.12 2.19
N ARG A 395 5.33 6.18 3.01
CA ARG A 395 6.41 6.45 3.97
C ARG A 395 6.16 5.69 5.27
N GLY A 396 7.20 5.05 5.79
CA GLY A 396 7.21 4.42 7.10
C GLY A 396 7.95 5.25 8.14
N VAL A 397 7.69 4.96 9.41
CA VAL A 397 8.39 5.52 10.57
C VAL A 397 8.73 4.40 11.56
N ALA A 398 9.89 4.51 12.20
CA ALA A 398 10.31 3.51 13.18
C ALA A 398 9.56 3.66 14.51
N VAL A 399 8.99 2.56 15.00
CA VAL A 399 8.30 2.48 16.31
C VAL A 399 8.79 1.27 17.09
N SER A 400 8.90 1.38 18.42
CA SER A 400 9.12 0.24 19.31
C SER A 400 7.79 -0.22 19.90
N ILE A 401 7.55 -1.54 19.89
CA ILE A 401 6.30 -2.16 20.37
C ILE A 401 6.65 -3.03 21.58
N GLU A 402 6.10 -2.67 22.75
CA GLU A 402 6.34 -3.33 24.04
C GLU A 402 7.82 -3.56 24.37
N GLY A 403 8.66 -2.57 24.04
CA GLY A 403 10.10 -2.58 24.33
C GLY A 403 10.97 -3.39 23.36
N ARG A 404 10.38 -3.97 22.31
CA ARG A 404 11.10 -4.65 21.22
C ARG A 404 11.93 -3.67 20.38
N PRO A 405 12.95 -4.13 19.64
CA PRO A 405 13.68 -3.30 18.68
C PRO A 405 12.73 -2.54 17.75
N PRO A 406 13.05 -1.28 17.39
CA PRO A 406 12.18 -0.51 16.50
C PRO A 406 11.99 -1.18 15.15
N VAL A 407 10.74 -1.20 14.69
CA VAL A 407 10.32 -1.70 13.38
C VAL A 407 9.67 -0.58 12.58
N LEU A 408 9.76 -0.65 11.25
CA LEU A 408 9.08 0.30 10.38
C LEU A 408 7.58 0.00 10.34
N VAL A 409 6.77 1.02 10.53
CA VAL A 409 5.31 0.98 10.31
C VAL A 409 4.91 2.12 9.37
N ASP A 410 3.94 1.88 8.53
CA ASP A 410 3.41 2.85 7.57
C ASP A 410 2.81 4.06 8.28
N PHE A 411 3.25 5.27 7.90
CA PHE A 411 2.74 6.53 8.41
C PHE A 411 1.46 6.95 7.66
N ASP A 412 0.31 6.86 8.32
CA ASP A 412 -0.98 6.96 7.65
C ASP A 412 -1.99 7.89 8.37
N THR A 413 -2.10 9.12 7.87
CA THR A 413 -3.13 10.08 8.33
C THR A 413 -4.55 9.70 7.85
N GLY A 414 -4.66 8.79 6.88
CA GLY A 414 -5.90 8.16 6.39
C GLY A 414 -6.31 6.90 7.15
N ASN A 415 -5.52 6.42 8.12
CA ASN A 415 -5.95 5.40 9.07
C ASN A 415 -6.61 6.04 10.30
N GLY A 416 -7.88 5.73 10.57
CA GLY A 416 -8.64 6.35 11.66
C GLY A 416 -8.42 5.66 13.00
N GLY A 417 -7.88 4.44 12.98
CA GLY A 417 -7.49 3.68 14.15
C GLY A 417 -6.18 4.17 14.75
N ALA A 418 -5.71 3.47 15.78
CA ALA A 418 -4.42 3.77 16.40
C ALA A 418 -3.28 3.01 15.72
N LEU A 419 -3.41 1.69 15.60
CA LEU A 419 -2.37 0.81 15.07
C LEU A 419 -2.99 -0.40 14.38
N ILE A 420 -2.40 -0.81 13.26
CA ILE A 420 -2.61 -2.10 12.60
C ILE A 420 -1.24 -2.80 12.62
N LEU A 421 -1.17 -4.06 13.05
CA LEU A 421 0.07 -4.85 12.95
C LEU A 421 -0.10 -5.99 11.97
N TYR A 422 0.83 -6.08 11.03
CA TYR A 422 0.72 -6.99 9.88
C TYR A 422 0.98 -8.44 10.31
N PRO A 423 0.35 -9.42 9.63
CA PRO A 423 0.41 -10.83 10.03
C PRO A 423 1.84 -11.33 10.19
N ALA A 424 2.72 -11.02 9.24
CA ALA A 424 4.11 -11.48 9.24
C ALA A 424 4.87 -11.09 10.52
N TYR A 425 4.72 -9.83 10.96
CA TYR A 425 5.34 -9.35 12.19
C TYR A 425 4.62 -9.85 13.45
N ALA A 426 3.29 -9.78 13.47
CA ALA A 426 2.51 -10.15 14.65
C ALA A 426 2.63 -11.63 15.01
N GLU A 427 2.69 -12.51 14.00
CA GLU A 427 2.90 -13.96 14.16
C GLU A 427 4.33 -14.26 14.61
N ALA A 428 5.34 -13.65 13.96
CA ALA A 428 6.75 -13.87 14.32
C ALA A 428 7.08 -13.49 15.77
N GLU A 429 6.43 -12.44 16.28
CA GLU A 429 6.63 -11.92 17.64
C GLU A 429 5.63 -12.44 18.67
N GLY A 430 4.70 -13.33 18.28
CA GLY A 430 3.69 -13.91 19.16
C GLY A 430 2.77 -12.87 19.82
N LEU A 431 2.45 -11.77 19.15
CA LEU A 431 1.83 -10.59 19.80
C LEU A 431 0.42 -10.84 20.35
N LEU A 432 -0.28 -11.85 19.83
CA LEU A 432 -1.61 -12.25 20.29
C LEU A 432 -1.58 -13.38 21.34
N GLU A 433 -0.44 -13.99 21.61
CA GLU A 433 -0.35 -15.14 22.52
C GLU A 433 -0.67 -14.73 23.97
N GLY A 434 -1.64 -15.42 24.58
CA GLY A 434 -2.06 -15.16 25.96
C GLY A 434 -2.71 -13.80 26.20
N ARG A 435 -3.02 -13.03 25.14
CA ARG A 435 -3.64 -11.70 25.23
C ARG A 435 -5.16 -11.81 25.11
N PRO A 436 -5.94 -11.10 25.96
CA PRO A 436 -7.36 -10.89 25.70
C PRO A 436 -7.55 -10.29 24.31
N ALA A 437 -8.39 -10.91 23.50
CA ALA A 437 -8.62 -10.48 22.14
C ALA A 437 -10.09 -10.69 21.79
N THR A 438 -10.56 -9.84 20.89
CA THR A 438 -11.86 -9.97 20.24
C THR A 438 -11.65 -9.78 18.75
N THR A 439 -12.72 -9.56 18.01
CA THR A 439 -12.68 -9.25 16.59
C THR A 439 -13.32 -7.90 16.31
N VAL A 440 -12.95 -7.26 15.21
CA VAL A 440 -13.53 -6.01 14.68
C VAL A 440 -13.72 -6.11 13.17
N MET A 441 -14.68 -5.37 12.61
CA MET A 441 -14.71 -5.15 11.16
C MET A 441 -13.76 -3.99 10.83
N SER A 442 -12.75 -4.24 10.01
CA SER A 442 -11.77 -3.24 9.58
C SER A 442 -11.55 -3.35 8.08
N GLY A 443 -11.23 -2.23 7.43
CA GLY A 443 -10.92 -2.19 6.01
C GLY A 443 -11.21 -0.83 5.37
N ALA A 444 -10.77 -0.67 4.13
CA ALA A 444 -10.93 0.53 3.31
C ALA A 444 -11.19 0.11 1.85
N VAL A 445 -10.30 0.48 0.92
CA VAL A 445 -10.34 -0.02 -0.46
C VAL A 445 -10.24 -1.55 -0.45
N GLY A 446 -11.09 -2.20 -1.26
CA GLY A 446 -11.26 -3.65 -1.29
C GLY A 446 -12.33 -4.20 -0.34
N GLY A 447 -12.89 -3.37 0.55
CA GLY A 447 -14.03 -3.72 1.40
C GLY A 447 -13.70 -3.76 2.89
N VAL A 448 -14.54 -4.46 3.66
CA VAL A 448 -14.34 -4.67 5.11
C VAL A 448 -14.15 -6.15 5.39
N ARG A 449 -13.23 -6.46 6.30
CA ARG A 449 -12.90 -7.83 6.72
C ARG A 449 -12.98 -7.92 8.24
N GLU A 450 -13.27 -9.11 8.73
CA GLU A 450 -13.12 -9.37 10.16
C GLU A 450 -11.64 -9.52 10.49
N SER A 451 -11.19 -8.77 11.48
CA SER A 451 -9.80 -8.73 11.97
C SER A 451 -9.78 -8.97 13.46
N GLY A 452 -8.67 -9.49 13.98
CA GLY A 452 -8.41 -9.51 15.42
C GLY A 452 -8.31 -8.09 15.97
N LEU A 453 -8.67 -7.92 17.24
CA LEU A 453 -8.54 -6.68 17.97
C LEU A 453 -8.04 -7.01 19.38
N ALA A 454 -6.94 -6.39 19.78
CA ALA A 454 -6.39 -6.50 21.12
C ALA A 454 -5.64 -5.22 21.52
N THR A 455 -5.33 -5.06 22.80
CA THR A 455 -4.62 -3.89 23.32
C THR A 455 -3.12 -4.16 23.42
N ILE A 456 -2.28 -3.46 22.65
CA ILE A 456 -0.83 -3.36 22.83
C ILE A 456 -0.51 -2.47 24.03
N GLN A 457 0.36 -2.94 24.94
CA GLN A 457 0.57 -2.27 26.22
C GLN A 457 1.33 -0.95 26.09
N THR A 458 2.41 -0.96 25.32
CA THR A 458 3.21 0.25 25.06
C THR A 458 3.66 0.31 23.60
N LEU A 459 3.62 1.52 23.04
CA LEU A 459 4.26 1.89 21.79
C LEU A 459 5.11 3.13 22.03
N THR A 460 6.35 3.12 21.53
CA THR A 460 7.25 4.27 21.60
C THR A 460 7.56 4.78 20.19
N LEU A 461 7.23 6.05 19.94
CA LEU A 461 7.52 6.78 18.71
C LEU A 461 8.40 7.97 19.06
N GLY A 462 9.64 8.02 18.56
CA GLY A 462 10.54 9.15 18.81
C GLY A 462 10.80 9.46 20.29
N GLY A 463 10.76 8.44 21.16
CA GLY A 463 10.89 8.60 22.62
C GLY A 463 9.60 8.96 23.35
N PHE A 464 8.50 9.23 22.64
CA PHE A 464 7.18 9.40 23.24
C PHE A 464 6.52 8.04 23.45
N GLU A 465 6.29 7.69 24.71
CA GLU A 465 5.59 6.46 25.09
C GLU A 465 4.07 6.70 25.12
N ILE A 466 3.34 5.80 24.48
CA ILE A 466 1.87 5.75 24.44
C ILE A 466 1.43 4.39 24.96
N ARG A 467 0.44 4.38 25.86
CA ARG A 467 -0.02 3.18 26.55
C ARG A 467 -1.41 2.75 26.11
N ASP A 468 -1.70 1.46 26.29
CA ASP A 468 -3.02 0.86 26.11
C ASP A 468 -3.58 1.03 24.68
N VAL A 469 -2.73 0.81 23.68
CA VAL A 469 -2.99 1.05 22.26
C VAL A 469 -3.92 -0.02 21.67
N PRO A 470 -5.16 0.33 21.28
CA PRO A 470 -6.03 -0.58 20.54
C PRO A 470 -5.40 -0.91 19.18
N THR A 471 -5.18 -2.19 18.92
CA THR A 471 -4.43 -2.66 17.77
C THR A 471 -5.22 -3.67 16.98
N VAL A 472 -5.35 -3.43 15.68
CA VAL A 472 -6.02 -4.34 14.74
C VAL A 472 -4.99 -5.34 14.19
N PHE A 473 -5.36 -6.61 14.17
CA PHE A 473 -4.58 -7.73 13.66
C PHE A 473 -5.35 -8.36 12.49
N PRO A 474 -5.19 -7.87 11.26
CA PRO A 474 -5.86 -8.42 10.09
C PRO A 474 -5.38 -9.84 9.80
N PRO A 475 -6.20 -10.68 9.16
CA PRO A 475 -5.75 -11.98 8.66
C PRO A 475 -4.85 -11.78 7.42
N ALA A 476 -3.95 -12.74 7.17
CA ALA A 476 -3.21 -12.83 5.91
C ALA A 476 -4.14 -12.94 4.68
N GLY A 477 -3.63 -12.58 3.51
CA GLY A 477 -4.35 -12.60 2.24
C GLY A 477 -4.29 -11.27 1.49
N PRO A 478 -4.78 -11.24 0.23
CA PRO A 478 -4.49 -10.20 -0.75
C PRO A 478 -5.03 -8.84 -0.30
N SER A 479 -4.15 -8.01 0.29
CA SER A 479 -4.46 -6.68 0.84
C SER A 479 -3.16 -5.94 1.13
N ALA A 480 -3.23 -4.62 1.32
CA ALA A 480 -2.06 -3.79 1.62
C ALA A 480 -1.38 -4.14 2.95
N VAL A 481 -2.08 -4.88 3.83
CA VAL A 481 -1.60 -5.27 5.17
C VAL A 481 -0.91 -6.64 5.21
N ASP A 482 -0.83 -7.34 4.07
CA ASP A 482 -0.11 -8.62 3.96
C ASP A 482 1.27 -8.37 3.34
N ALA A 483 2.10 -7.64 4.10
CA ALA A 483 3.45 -7.22 3.74
C ALA A 483 4.46 -7.67 4.81
N ASP A 484 5.73 -7.78 4.44
CA ASP A 484 6.85 -8.07 5.34
C ASP A 484 8.00 -7.06 5.26
N ARG A 485 7.94 -6.09 4.35
CA ARG A 485 8.84 -4.91 4.33
C ARG A 485 8.47 -3.85 5.38
N THR A 486 7.23 -3.85 5.88
CA THR A 486 6.81 -3.07 7.04
C THR A 486 6.03 -3.95 8.02
N ALA A 487 6.05 -3.58 9.30
CA ALA A 487 5.48 -4.37 10.38
C ALA A 487 4.01 -4.01 10.69
N GLY A 488 3.49 -2.94 10.10
CA GLY A 488 2.19 -2.41 10.44
C GLY A 488 1.92 -1.02 9.88
N ASN A 489 0.86 -0.39 10.35
CA ASN A 489 0.40 0.94 9.95
C ASN A 489 -0.05 1.72 11.19
N ILE A 490 0.51 2.93 11.37
CA ILE A 490 0.22 3.84 12.49
C ILE A 490 -0.75 4.95 12.04
N GLY A 491 -1.84 5.10 12.78
CA GLY A 491 -2.96 5.95 12.40
C GLY A 491 -3.26 7.10 13.35
N MET A 492 -4.35 7.81 13.04
CA MET A 492 -4.83 9.02 13.69
C MET A 492 -5.14 8.89 15.18
N GLY A 493 -5.41 7.69 15.69
CA GLY A 493 -5.53 7.45 17.13
C GLY A 493 -4.23 7.74 17.91
N ILE A 494 -3.08 7.60 17.25
CA ILE A 494 -1.77 7.98 17.77
C ILE A 494 -1.31 9.31 17.18
N LEU A 495 -1.31 9.44 15.85
CA LEU A 495 -0.77 10.61 15.15
C LEU A 495 -1.46 11.91 15.58
N GLY A 496 -2.78 11.88 15.81
CA GLY A 496 -3.55 13.04 16.27
C GLY A 496 -3.24 13.51 17.71
N ARG A 497 -2.34 12.84 18.43
CA ARG A 497 -1.83 13.27 19.76
C ARG A 497 -0.69 14.27 19.65
N PHE A 498 -0.11 14.44 18.47
CA PHE A 498 1.05 15.29 18.21
C PHE A 498 0.66 16.49 17.34
N ARG A 499 1.39 17.60 17.46
CA ARG A 499 1.59 18.46 16.30
C ARG A 499 2.53 17.74 15.34
N LEU A 500 2.10 17.62 14.09
CA LEU A 500 2.81 16.86 13.07
C LEU A 500 3.33 17.83 12.00
N VAL A 501 4.61 17.75 11.67
CA VAL A 501 5.16 18.40 10.48
C VAL A 501 5.86 17.36 9.63
N THR A 502 5.38 17.13 8.42
CA THR A 502 5.98 16.16 7.49
C THR A 502 6.70 16.87 6.36
N ASP A 503 7.90 16.42 6.03
CA ASP A 503 8.68 16.85 4.86
C ASP A 503 9.17 15.61 4.12
N PHE A 504 8.33 15.08 3.23
CA PHE A 504 8.61 13.84 2.49
C PHE A 504 9.72 14.02 1.45
N ALA A 505 9.94 15.26 1.00
CA ALA A 505 11.02 15.58 0.05
C ALA A 505 12.41 15.42 0.69
N HIS A 506 12.51 15.55 2.01
CA HIS A 506 13.74 15.38 2.77
C HIS A 506 13.68 14.22 3.79
N ASP A 507 12.66 13.36 3.70
CA ASP A 507 12.46 12.20 4.56
C ASP A 507 12.44 12.54 6.07
N ARG A 508 11.73 13.61 6.44
CA ARG A 508 11.65 14.12 7.82
C ARG A 508 10.23 14.18 8.35
N LEU A 509 10.11 13.91 9.64
CA LEU A 509 8.92 14.08 10.45
C LEU A 509 9.30 14.80 11.75
N TRP A 510 8.66 15.91 12.06
CA TRP A 510 8.79 16.57 13.35
C TRP A 510 7.53 16.40 14.19
N LEU A 511 7.74 16.06 15.46
CA LEU A 511 6.68 15.74 16.41
C LEU A 511 6.82 16.60 17.67
N SER A 512 5.71 17.08 18.19
CA SER A 512 5.64 17.53 19.59
C SER A 512 4.28 17.19 20.19
N ALA A 513 4.25 16.85 21.46
CA ALA A 513 3.03 16.53 22.18
C ALA A 513 3.12 17.03 23.62
N THR A 514 1.97 17.35 24.22
CA THR A 514 1.90 17.62 25.65
C THR A 514 1.76 16.31 26.44
N PRO A 515 2.18 16.27 27.72
CA PRO A 515 1.95 15.10 28.57
C PRO A 515 0.47 14.68 28.64
N GLU A 516 -0.45 15.62 28.62
CA GLU A 516 -1.89 15.37 28.66
C GLU A 516 -2.37 14.68 27.38
N ALA A 517 -1.88 15.08 26.21
CA ALA A 517 -2.23 14.46 24.93
C ALA A 517 -1.70 13.01 24.85
N LEU A 518 -0.50 12.76 25.38
CA LEU A 518 0.09 11.41 25.45
C LEU A 518 -0.64 10.52 26.46
N ALA A 519 -1.06 11.08 27.60
CA ALA A 519 -1.78 10.36 28.65
C ALA A 519 -3.28 10.14 28.34
N ALA A 520 -3.82 10.78 27.30
CA ALA A 520 -5.23 10.67 26.95
C ALA A 520 -5.62 9.19 26.67
N PRO A 521 -6.70 8.68 27.28
CA PRO A 521 -7.13 7.31 27.03
C PRO A 521 -7.67 7.17 25.61
N PHE A 522 -7.41 6.02 24.98
CA PHE A 522 -8.05 5.70 23.72
C PHE A 522 -9.56 5.51 23.89
N ALA A 523 -10.33 5.97 22.91
CA ALA A 523 -11.73 5.64 22.79
C ALA A 523 -11.84 4.16 22.38
N LYS A 524 -12.11 3.28 23.35
CA LYS A 524 -12.28 1.84 23.15
C LYS A 524 -13.76 1.48 23.15
N ASP A 525 -14.17 0.56 22.28
CA ASP A 525 -15.48 -0.06 22.43
C ASP A 525 -15.47 -0.87 23.74
N ARG A 526 -16.40 -0.58 24.62
CA ARG A 526 -16.56 -1.30 25.90
C ARG A 526 -17.87 -2.03 26.01
N LEU A 527 -18.70 -2.00 24.96
CA LEU A 527 -19.97 -2.70 24.90
C LEU A 527 -19.90 -3.92 23.97
N GLY A 528 -19.06 -3.87 22.93
CA GLY A 528 -18.89 -4.92 21.92
C GLY A 528 -19.97 -4.92 20.87
N LEU A 529 -20.39 -3.73 20.42
CA LEU A 529 -21.49 -3.56 19.47
C LEU A 529 -21.01 -2.86 18.20
N GLY A 530 -21.22 -3.50 17.05
CA GLY A 530 -21.34 -2.80 15.78
C GLY A 530 -22.79 -2.38 15.59
N VAL A 531 -23.02 -1.12 15.20
CA VAL A 531 -24.38 -0.58 15.06
C VAL A 531 -24.53 0.30 13.82
N ARG A 532 -25.76 0.40 13.32
CA ARG A 532 -26.17 1.33 12.27
C ARG A 532 -27.48 2.01 12.67
N LEU A 533 -27.68 3.25 12.23
CA LEU A 533 -28.99 3.91 12.29
C LEU A 533 -29.86 3.48 11.10
N ASP A 534 -31.07 3.04 11.39
CA ASP A 534 -32.05 2.62 10.40
C ASP A 534 -33.45 3.10 10.79
N ALA A 535 -34.04 3.99 9.98
CA ALA A 535 -35.39 4.51 10.18
C ALA A 535 -35.68 5.01 11.62
N GLY A 536 -34.71 5.68 12.26
CA GLY A 536 -34.84 6.20 13.63
C GLY A 536 -34.63 5.15 14.73
N MET A 537 -34.14 3.96 14.40
CA MET A 537 -33.72 2.92 15.33
C MET A 537 -32.21 2.67 15.23
N ILE A 538 -31.64 2.08 16.28
CA ILE A 538 -30.29 1.51 16.22
C ILE A 538 -30.43 0.02 15.92
N VAL A 539 -29.81 -0.45 14.84
CA VAL A 539 -29.74 -1.86 14.48
C VAL A 539 -28.36 -2.38 14.84
N VAL A 540 -28.31 -3.43 15.66
CA VAL A 540 -27.07 -4.15 15.96
C VAL A 540 -26.63 -4.89 14.70
N THR A 541 -25.52 -4.47 14.11
CA THR A 541 -24.93 -5.14 12.95
C THR A 541 -23.92 -6.20 13.36
N ARG A 542 -23.43 -6.15 14.61
CA ARG A 542 -22.43 -7.07 15.13
C ARG A 542 -22.40 -7.11 16.64
N VAL A 543 -22.09 -8.28 17.19
CA VAL A 543 -21.79 -8.49 18.60
C VAL A 543 -20.40 -9.11 18.70
N ALA A 544 -19.50 -8.44 19.41
CA ALA A 544 -18.10 -8.86 19.52
C ALA A 544 -17.95 -10.03 20.51
N PRO A 545 -17.17 -11.08 20.21
CA PRO A 545 -16.91 -12.18 21.14
C PRO A 545 -16.27 -11.70 22.45
N GLY A 546 -16.69 -12.27 23.58
CA GLY A 546 -16.21 -11.94 24.93
C GLY A 546 -16.76 -10.62 25.51
N SER A 547 -17.62 -9.91 24.76
CA SER A 547 -18.08 -8.56 25.13
C SER A 547 -19.26 -8.55 26.11
N PRO A 548 -19.57 -7.39 26.74
CA PRO A 548 -20.82 -7.20 27.48
C PRO A 548 -22.08 -7.47 26.67
N ALA A 549 -22.12 -7.09 25.39
CA ALA A 549 -23.26 -7.34 24.52
C ALA A 549 -23.51 -8.84 24.30
N GLU A 550 -22.45 -9.63 24.09
CA GLU A 550 -22.56 -11.09 23.97
C GLU A 550 -23.06 -11.70 25.28
N ALA A 551 -22.48 -11.29 26.41
CA ALA A 551 -22.89 -11.77 27.74
C ALA A 551 -24.36 -11.44 28.06
N ALA A 552 -24.88 -10.34 27.53
CA ALA A 552 -26.27 -9.92 27.68
C ALA A 552 -27.23 -10.58 26.68
N GLY A 553 -26.73 -11.45 25.78
CA GLY A 553 -27.54 -12.20 24.83
C GLY A 553 -28.08 -11.36 23.66
N LEU A 554 -27.46 -10.22 23.36
CA LEU A 554 -27.78 -9.47 22.14
C LEU A 554 -27.33 -10.26 20.91
N THR A 555 -28.03 -10.07 19.79
CA THR A 555 -27.70 -10.70 18.52
C THR A 555 -27.65 -9.65 17.41
N THR A 556 -27.02 -9.99 16.30
CA THR A 556 -27.17 -9.24 15.05
C THR A 556 -28.67 -9.09 14.71
N GLU A 557 -29.01 -7.97 14.09
CA GLU A 557 -30.36 -7.49 13.78
C GLU A 557 -31.25 -7.14 14.99
N SER A 558 -30.72 -7.17 16.23
CA SER A 558 -31.43 -6.58 17.37
C SER A 558 -31.74 -5.11 17.11
N ARG A 559 -33.02 -4.73 17.20
CA ARG A 559 -33.51 -3.36 17.00
C ARG A 559 -33.70 -2.67 18.34
N ILE A 560 -32.95 -1.59 18.54
CA ILE A 560 -32.98 -0.77 19.77
C ILE A 560 -33.71 0.53 19.46
N VAL A 561 -34.75 0.81 20.26
CA VAL A 561 -35.63 1.99 20.11
C VAL A 561 -35.30 3.10 21.12
N ALA A 562 -34.57 2.79 22.19
CA ALA A 562 -34.07 3.79 23.15
C ALA A 562 -32.78 3.34 23.83
N VAL A 563 -31.95 4.31 24.21
CA VAL A 563 -30.71 4.13 24.98
C VAL A 563 -30.81 5.02 26.22
N ASP A 564 -30.65 4.44 27.41
CA ASP A 564 -30.81 5.14 28.69
C ASP A 564 -32.15 5.90 28.82
N GLY A 565 -33.19 5.42 28.12
CA GLY A 565 -34.52 6.04 28.07
C GLY A 565 -34.68 7.10 26.97
N ASP A 566 -33.60 7.56 26.34
CA ASP A 566 -33.65 8.51 25.23
C ASP A 566 -33.98 7.80 23.91
N PRO A 567 -34.95 8.29 23.11
CA PRO A 567 -35.32 7.66 21.84
C PRO A 567 -34.16 7.58 20.84
N ALA A 568 -34.02 6.42 20.19
CA ALA A 568 -33.01 6.17 19.16
C ALA A 568 -33.12 7.13 17.97
N ALA A 569 -34.32 7.69 17.71
CA ALA A 569 -34.53 8.65 16.63
C ALA A 569 -33.73 9.96 16.79
N GLY A 570 -33.27 10.27 18.00
CA GLY A 570 -32.41 11.43 18.28
C GLY A 570 -30.91 11.13 18.28
N MET A 571 -30.51 9.90 17.95
CA MET A 571 -29.11 9.48 17.88
C MET A 571 -28.47 9.94 16.58
N ASP A 572 -27.21 10.34 16.68
CA ASP A 572 -26.31 10.58 15.57
C ASP A 572 -25.02 9.76 15.75
N ALA A 573 -24.11 9.83 14.78
CA ALA A 573 -22.85 9.12 14.85
C ALA A 573 -22.01 9.48 16.09
N ALA A 574 -22.07 10.74 16.55
CA ALA A 574 -21.30 11.20 17.70
C ALA A 574 -21.85 10.59 19.00
N LYS A 575 -23.17 10.63 19.20
CA LYS A 575 -23.84 10.02 20.37
C LYS A 575 -23.66 8.51 20.42
N LEU A 576 -23.76 7.84 19.28
CA LEU A 576 -23.48 6.40 19.19
C LEU A 576 -22.05 6.08 19.61
N ARG A 577 -21.07 6.85 19.12
CA ARG A 577 -19.68 6.69 19.54
C ARG A 577 -19.52 6.88 21.04
N THR A 578 -20.10 7.94 21.61
CA THR A 578 -20.06 8.19 23.07
C THR A 578 -20.65 7.02 23.86
N MET A 579 -21.76 6.44 23.40
CA MET A 579 -22.36 5.25 24.00
C MET A 579 -21.40 4.05 23.96
N LEU A 580 -20.89 3.70 22.78
CA LEU A 580 -19.98 2.57 22.58
C LEU A 580 -18.69 2.69 23.40
N THR A 581 -18.19 3.92 23.54
CA THR A 581 -16.93 4.22 24.24
C THR A 581 -17.14 4.66 25.69
N SER A 582 -18.27 4.26 26.29
CA SER A 582 -18.58 4.58 27.69
C SER A 582 -17.43 4.17 28.62
N PRO A 583 -17.18 4.93 29.72
CA PRO A 583 -16.18 4.55 30.71
C PRO A 583 -16.47 3.17 31.32
N ALA A 584 -15.43 2.43 31.67
CA ALA A 584 -15.59 1.15 32.35
C ALA A 584 -16.42 1.32 33.64
N GLY A 585 -17.33 0.37 33.89
CA GLY A 585 -18.29 0.38 35.00
C GLY A 585 -19.60 1.14 34.72
N ARG A 586 -19.70 1.91 33.62
CA ARG A 586 -20.96 2.57 33.25
C ARG A 586 -21.97 1.53 32.76
N GLU A 587 -23.15 1.52 33.36
CA GLU A 587 -24.31 0.79 32.84
C GLU A 587 -24.89 1.50 31.62
N VAL A 588 -25.26 0.79 30.57
CA VAL A 588 -25.97 1.34 29.40
C VAL A 588 -27.23 0.50 29.22
N VAL A 589 -28.40 1.15 29.29
CA VAL A 589 -29.69 0.45 29.19
C VAL A 589 -30.23 0.57 27.77
N LEU A 590 -30.32 -0.55 27.06
CA LEU A 590 -30.87 -0.61 25.70
C LEU A 590 -32.31 -1.13 25.77
N THR A 591 -33.26 -0.38 25.19
CA THR A 591 -34.66 -0.82 25.05
C THR A 591 -34.87 -1.36 23.65
N GLN A 592 -35.28 -2.62 23.53
CA GLN A 592 -35.56 -3.28 22.25
C GLN A 592 -36.96 -2.91 21.72
N GLU A 593 -37.20 -3.15 20.43
CA GLU A 593 -38.48 -2.88 19.76
C GLU A 593 -39.69 -3.56 20.42
N ASP A 594 -39.50 -4.73 21.04
CA ASP A 594 -40.56 -5.44 21.78
C ASP A 594 -40.76 -4.95 23.23
N GLY A 595 -40.06 -3.88 23.62
CA GLY A 595 -40.13 -3.26 24.94
C GLY A 595 -39.23 -3.91 26.01
N ARG A 596 -38.53 -5.01 25.70
CA ARG A 596 -37.56 -5.60 26.64
C ARG A 596 -36.35 -4.68 26.81
N THR A 597 -35.89 -4.54 28.04
CA THR A 597 -34.66 -3.81 28.36
C THR A 597 -33.50 -4.76 28.60
N VAL A 598 -32.32 -4.37 28.11
CA VAL A 598 -31.05 -5.07 28.30
C VAL A 598 -30.06 -4.08 28.89
N THR A 599 -29.48 -4.40 30.05
CA THR A 599 -28.45 -3.57 30.67
C THR A 599 -27.07 -4.14 30.35
N LEU A 600 -26.22 -3.32 29.74
CA LEU A 600 -24.82 -3.63 29.48
C LEU A 600 -23.95 -2.91 30.51
N VAL A 601 -22.98 -3.59 31.12
CA VAL A 601 -21.96 -2.94 31.95
C VAL A 601 -20.71 -2.77 31.09
N ALA A 602 -20.36 -1.53 30.77
CA ALA A 602 -19.16 -1.24 29.99
C ALA A 602 -17.90 -1.76 30.71
N ARG A 603 -17.06 -2.52 30.01
CA ARG A 603 -15.77 -3.01 30.54
C ARG A 603 -14.76 -3.18 29.42
N ASP A 604 -13.48 -3.16 29.74
CA ASP A 604 -12.45 -3.57 28.79
C ASP A 604 -12.52 -5.10 28.62
N PHE A 605 -12.55 -5.56 27.38
CA PHE A 605 -12.66 -6.99 27.03
C PHE A 605 -11.63 -7.43 25.97
N TYR A 606 -10.71 -6.53 25.59
CA TYR A 606 -9.60 -6.76 24.66
C TYR A 606 -8.43 -5.80 24.93
#